data_AF-A0A5D0N0X1-F1
#
_entry.id   AF-A0A5D0N0X1-F1
#
_cell.length_a   1.000
_cell.length_b   1.000
_cell.length_c   1.000
_cell.angle_alpha   90.00
_cell.angle_beta   90.00
_cell.angle_gamma   90.00
#
_symmetry.space_group_name_H-M   'P 1'
#
loop_
_entity.id
_entity.type
_entity.pdbx_description
1 polymer ?
#
loop_
_entity_poly.entity_id
_entity_poly.type
_entity_poly.pdbx_seq_one_letter_code
_entity_poly.pdbx_strand_id
1 'polypeptide(L)'
;MTDARALLENGDIAGLIRHLRFNAETMDLGEIARLMAGAAERLGFDDLRAAAGAMAARQGPQELYDFGYACIERGVAFLAIPALRAAIGHLPDEPVLLMELVAALERENRHAEAVQALEPRVDALDPWPARYLLAHNALLAGDVDRAEREAARVPPPDDPDWAPARDRLARMLDRARAARAAGPLDRKDLRGWQFTLGGGVLLTISPYGFDDGMTGRFAYTSDGFEECRRALERLRLVLAAAGRRPASVGLLPDRSSRVLGLAAARLLGLPAEPFDPARPDALVVAYDLNEVADLDGLWERAEGQILFERATCWTDPPAVTADVSGLLHQVAKSPWGERLQVSPGGEPETVPPDGRPAEELAEEIVRAVPEPDEDAADGAPPDPDEALAGFVRAVADRWLAGPRDGLRSPGPVPSNRFA
;
A
#
# COMPACT_ATOMS: atom_id res chain seq x y z
N MET A 1 -10.61 32.44 6.34
CA MET A 1 -10.86 32.85 4.92
C MET A 1 -9.68 33.61 4.30
N THR A 2 -8.76 34.20 5.07
CA THR A 2 -7.59 34.94 4.56
C THR A 2 -6.45 34.06 4.05
N ASP A 3 -6.32 32.81 4.54
CA ASP A 3 -5.11 32.02 4.32
C ASP A 3 -5.02 31.37 2.93
N ALA A 4 -6.12 30.83 2.38
CA ALA A 4 -6.10 30.13 1.08
C ALA A 4 -5.78 31.04 -0.11
N ARG A 5 -6.37 32.24 -0.14
CA ARG A 5 -6.10 33.22 -1.20
C ARG A 5 -4.67 33.76 -1.12
N ALA A 6 -4.17 34.01 0.09
CA ALA A 6 -2.79 34.42 0.29
C ALA A 6 -1.79 33.36 -0.22
N LEU A 7 -2.06 32.07 0.02
CA LEU A 7 -1.24 30.97 -0.52
C LEU A 7 -1.20 31.02 -2.06
N LEU A 8 -2.35 31.19 -2.72
CA LEU A 8 -2.42 31.32 -4.17
C LEU A 8 -1.69 32.57 -4.68
N GLU A 9 -1.93 33.74 -4.07
CA GLU A 9 -1.34 35.01 -4.46
C GLU A 9 0.20 34.96 -4.39
N ASN A 10 0.72 34.40 -3.29
CA ASN A 10 2.15 34.18 -3.06
C ASN A 10 2.76 33.06 -3.93
N GLY A 11 1.95 32.31 -4.67
CA GLY A 11 2.40 31.20 -5.52
C GLY A 11 2.72 29.91 -4.78
N ASP A 12 2.32 29.79 -3.51
CA ASP A 12 2.45 28.55 -2.74
C ASP A 12 1.31 27.58 -3.07
N ILE A 13 1.40 26.96 -4.24
CA ILE A 13 0.39 25.99 -4.72
C ILE A 13 0.39 24.72 -3.86
N ALA A 14 1.55 24.27 -3.38
CA ALA A 14 1.64 23.10 -2.52
C ALA A 14 0.93 23.35 -1.17
N GLY A 15 1.15 24.52 -0.58
CA GLY A 15 0.44 24.98 0.61
C GLY A 15 -1.06 25.10 0.37
N LEU A 16 -1.49 25.65 -0.77
CA LEU A 16 -2.91 25.73 -1.14
C LEU A 16 -3.55 24.33 -1.25
N ILE A 17 -2.92 23.38 -1.94
CA ILE A 17 -3.45 22.02 -2.08
C ILE A 17 -3.54 21.34 -0.71
N ARG A 18 -2.54 21.53 0.16
CA ARG A 18 -2.59 21.03 1.54
C ARG A 18 -3.74 21.65 2.32
N HIS A 19 -3.93 22.96 2.23
CA HIS A 19 -5.05 23.66 2.87
C HIS A 19 -6.39 23.11 2.39
N LEU A 20 -6.59 23.00 1.07
CA LEU A 20 -7.83 22.48 0.49
C LEU A 20 -8.07 21.02 0.91
N ARG A 21 -7.04 20.17 0.99
CA ARG A 21 -7.17 18.77 1.41
C ARG A 21 -7.83 18.61 2.78
N PHE A 22 -7.59 19.54 3.69
CA PHE A 22 -8.15 19.51 5.04
C PHE A 22 -9.47 20.28 5.21
N ASN A 23 -9.81 21.18 4.27
CA ASN A 23 -10.92 22.13 4.46
C ASN A 23 -12.02 22.06 3.38
N ALA A 24 -11.74 21.46 2.21
CA ALA A 24 -12.63 21.52 1.04
C ALA A 24 -14.05 21.04 1.31
N GLU A 25 -14.26 20.03 2.16
CA GLU A 25 -15.60 19.53 2.48
C GLU A 25 -16.50 20.56 3.18
N THR A 26 -15.90 21.56 3.82
CA THR A 26 -16.61 22.61 4.57
C THR A 26 -16.64 23.95 3.85
N MET A 27 -15.97 24.06 2.70
CA MET A 27 -15.86 25.28 1.91
C MET A 27 -16.97 25.42 0.88
N ASP A 28 -17.26 26.65 0.47
CA ASP A 28 -18.13 26.92 -0.66
C ASP A 28 -17.51 26.39 -1.96
N LEU A 29 -18.27 25.62 -2.74
CA LEU A 29 -17.81 25.04 -4.01
C LEU A 29 -17.34 26.11 -5.00
N GLY A 30 -18.01 27.27 -5.03
CA GLY A 30 -17.63 28.38 -5.90
C GLY A 30 -16.28 28.99 -5.50
N GLU A 31 -15.98 29.05 -4.21
CA GLU A 31 -14.67 29.46 -3.71
C GLU A 31 -13.58 28.44 -4.05
N ILE A 32 -13.84 27.14 -3.85
CA ILE A 32 -12.92 26.07 -4.27
C ILE A 32 -12.61 26.19 -5.76
N ALA A 33 -13.64 26.33 -6.60
CA ALA A 33 -13.50 26.52 -8.04
C ALA A 33 -12.63 27.73 -8.38
N ARG A 34 -12.84 28.89 -7.75
CA ARG A 34 -12.02 30.08 -8.00
C ARG A 34 -10.55 29.88 -7.62
N LEU A 35 -10.28 29.26 -6.47
CA LEU A 35 -8.92 28.95 -6.03
C LEU A 35 -8.24 27.98 -7.00
N MET A 36 -8.96 26.94 -7.43
CA MET A 36 -8.45 25.94 -8.36
C MET A 36 -8.25 26.47 -9.78
N ALA A 37 -9.11 27.36 -10.27
CA ALA A 37 -8.92 28.00 -11.56
C ALA A 37 -7.60 28.80 -11.58
N GLY A 38 -7.31 29.56 -10.52
CA GLY A 38 -6.05 30.30 -10.41
C GLY A 38 -4.82 29.40 -10.21
N ALA A 39 -4.95 28.31 -9.46
CA ALA A 39 -3.87 27.33 -9.32
C ALA A 39 -3.57 26.61 -10.65
N ALA A 40 -4.62 26.17 -11.35
CA ALA A 40 -4.53 25.50 -12.64
C ALA A 40 -3.93 26.40 -13.72
N GLU A 41 -4.25 27.70 -13.72
CA GLU A 41 -3.63 28.68 -14.61
C GLU A 41 -2.11 28.75 -14.43
N ARG A 42 -1.64 28.84 -13.18
CA ARG A 42 -0.20 28.90 -12.87
C ARG A 42 0.56 27.61 -13.22
N LEU A 43 -0.14 26.47 -13.18
CA LEU A 43 0.42 25.16 -13.52
C LEU A 43 0.26 24.79 -15.01
N GLY A 44 -0.49 25.57 -15.79
CA GLY A 44 -0.76 25.27 -17.21
C GLY A 44 -1.76 24.12 -17.43
N PHE A 45 -2.65 23.85 -16.48
CA PHE A 45 -3.70 22.83 -16.61
C PHE A 45 -4.98 23.45 -17.17
N ASP A 46 -5.01 23.66 -18.49
CA ASP A 46 -6.10 24.38 -19.17
C ASP A 46 -7.48 23.72 -19.02
N ASP A 47 -7.54 22.39 -19.01
CA ASP A 47 -8.76 21.60 -18.78
C ASP A 47 -9.35 21.86 -17.39
N LEU A 48 -8.53 21.73 -16.34
CA LEU A 48 -8.94 21.98 -14.96
C LEU A 48 -9.28 23.45 -14.74
N ARG A 49 -8.54 24.38 -15.37
CA ARG A 49 -8.85 25.81 -15.33
C ARG A 49 -10.22 26.10 -15.95
N ALA A 50 -10.51 25.54 -17.12
CA ALA A 50 -11.78 25.72 -17.80
C ALA A 50 -12.94 25.14 -16.97
N ALA A 51 -12.81 23.92 -16.48
CA ALA A 51 -13.83 23.27 -15.66
C ALA A 51 -14.07 24.02 -14.34
N ALA A 52 -13.02 24.44 -13.65
CA ALA A 52 -13.12 25.22 -12.42
C ALA A 52 -13.73 26.61 -12.67
N GLY A 53 -13.38 27.26 -13.78
CA GLY A 53 -13.98 28.53 -14.19
C GLY A 53 -15.49 28.41 -14.47
N ALA A 54 -15.90 27.34 -15.16
CA ALA A 54 -17.31 27.05 -15.41
C ALA A 54 -18.07 26.81 -14.10
N MET A 55 -17.54 25.99 -13.19
CA MET A 55 -18.14 25.74 -11.87
C MET A 55 -18.22 27.01 -11.00
N ALA A 56 -17.20 27.88 -11.06
CA ALA A 56 -17.22 29.17 -10.34
C ALA A 56 -18.36 30.08 -10.83
N ALA A 57 -18.70 30.02 -12.11
CA ALA A 57 -19.77 30.81 -12.71
C ALA A 57 -21.15 30.19 -12.48
N ARG A 58 -21.24 28.85 -12.52
CA ARG A 58 -22.49 28.10 -12.39
C ARG A 58 -22.24 26.72 -11.81
N GLN A 59 -22.97 26.35 -10.77
CA GLN A 59 -22.90 25.02 -10.15
C GLN A 59 -24.05 24.13 -10.65
N GLY A 60 -24.12 23.93 -11.97
CA GLY A 60 -25.05 22.98 -12.57
C GLY A 60 -24.49 21.55 -12.54
N PRO A 61 -25.33 20.52 -12.79
CA PRO A 61 -24.86 19.13 -12.77
C PRO A 61 -23.67 18.86 -13.70
N GLN A 62 -23.67 19.46 -14.90
CA GLN A 62 -22.58 19.32 -15.86
C GLN A 62 -21.30 19.98 -15.36
N GLU A 63 -21.36 21.22 -14.86
CA GLU A 63 -20.17 21.92 -14.36
C GLU A 63 -19.55 21.23 -13.14
N LEU A 64 -20.38 20.69 -12.26
CA LEU A 64 -19.94 19.92 -11.09
C LEU A 64 -19.26 18.61 -11.52
N TYR A 65 -19.83 17.93 -12.52
CA TYR A 65 -19.24 16.73 -13.12
C TYR A 65 -17.90 17.03 -13.80
N ASP A 66 -17.85 18.03 -14.68
CA ASP A 66 -16.63 18.38 -15.44
C ASP A 66 -15.50 18.78 -14.50
N PHE A 67 -15.80 19.54 -13.43
CA PHE A 67 -14.82 19.87 -12.40
C PHE A 67 -14.36 18.62 -11.64
N GLY A 68 -15.28 17.75 -11.24
CA GLY A 68 -14.95 16.49 -10.56
C GLY A 68 -14.05 15.58 -11.39
N TYR A 69 -14.41 15.39 -12.67
CA TYR A 69 -13.64 14.61 -13.64
C TYR A 69 -12.23 15.20 -13.82
N ALA A 70 -12.12 16.52 -14.03
CA ALA A 70 -10.82 17.18 -14.16
C ALA A 70 -9.97 17.05 -12.88
N CYS A 71 -10.58 17.13 -11.69
CA CYS A 71 -9.86 16.94 -10.43
C CYS A 71 -9.32 15.51 -10.27
N ILE A 72 -10.10 14.50 -10.69
CA ILE A 72 -9.71 13.10 -10.74
C ILE A 72 -8.46 12.92 -11.63
N GLU A 73 -8.50 13.41 -12.86
CA GLU A 73 -7.43 13.24 -13.85
C GLU A 73 -6.14 13.95 -13.44
N ARG A 74 -6.24 15.01 -12.62
CA ARG A 74 -5.11 15.79 -12.12
C ARG A 74 -4.60 15.36 -10.74
N GLY A 75 -5.07 14.23 -10.22
CA GLY A 75 -4.57 13.66 -8.95
C GLY A 75 -5.00 14.44 -7.71
N VAL A 76 -6.06 15.24 -7.80
CA VAL A 76 -6.67 15.99 -6.69
C VAL A 76 -8.09 15.51 -6.42
N ALA A 77 -8.28 14.19 -6.42
CA ALA A 77 -9.59 13.53 -6.30
C ALA A 77 -10.38 13.95 -5.05
N PHE A 78 -9.72 14.31 -3.94
CA PHE A 78 -10.38 14.87 -2.77
C PHE A 78 -11.27 16.11 -3.07
N LEU A 79 -10.96 16.89 -4.11
CA LEU A 79 -11.76 18.03 -4.55
C LEU A 79 -12.97 17.61 -5.40
N ALA A 80 -12.87 16.47 -6.08
CA ALA A 80 -13.97 15.93 -6.87
C ALA A 80 -15.14 15.48 -5.97
N ILE A 81 -14.85 14.94 -4.78
CA ILE A 81 -15.84 14.38 -3.86
C ILE A 81 -16.97 15.38 -3.52
N PRO A 82 -16.71 16.60 -3.00
CA PRO A 82 -17.79 17.52 -2.66
C PRO A 82 -18.57 18.00 -3.91
N ALA A 83 -17.91 18.16 -5.07
CA ALA A 83 -18.59 18.55 -6.30
C ALA A 83 -19.51 17.45 -6.85
N LEU A 84 -19.02 16.20 -6.91
CA LEU A 84 -19.79 15.05 -7.37
C LEU A 84 -20.95 14.72 -6.42
N ARG A 85 -20.78 14.89 -5.11
CA ARG A 85 -21.89 14.81 -4.14
C ARG A 85 -22.98 15.83 -4.42
N ALA A 86 -22.60 17.08 -4.71
CA ALA A 86 -23.56 18.11 -5.10
C ALA A 86 -24.26 17.76 -6.42
N ALA A 87 -23.53 17.24 -7.41
CA ALA A 87 -24.10 16.80 -8.69
C ALA A 87 -25.14 15.68 -8.51
N ILE A 88 -24.84 14.67 -7.68
CA ILE A 88 -25.79 13.59 -7.32
C ILE A 88 -27.01 14.16 -6.58
N GLY A 89 -26.85 15.22 -5.79
CA GLY A 89 -27.98 15.91 -5.17
C GLY A 89 -28.99 16.48 -6.20
N HIS A 90 -28.53 16.83 -7.40
CA HIS A 90 -29.38 17.26 -8.51
C HIS A 90 -29.91 16.09 -9.34
N LEU A 91 -29.09 15.07 -9.57
CA LEU A 91 -29.39 13.90 -10.41
C LEU A 91 -29.07 12.61 -9.64
N PRO A 92 -29.93 12.18 -8.69
CA PRO A 92 -29.62 11.10 -7.74
C PRO A 92 -29.54 9.71 -8.35
N ASP A 93 -30.12 9.53 -9.54
CA ASP A 93 -30.23 8.26 -10.26
C ASP A 93 -29.27 8.19 -11.46
N GLU A 94 -28.42 9.19 -11.67
CA GLU A 94 -27.48 9.24 -12.80
C GLU A 94 -26.28 8.30 -12.54
N PRO A 95 -26.15 7.16 -13.26
CA PRO A 95 -25.13 6.16 -12.97
C PRO A 95 -23.71 6.69 -13.14
N VAL A 96 -23.49 7.54 -14.14
CA VAL A 96 -22.16 8.10 -14.44
C VAL A 96 -21.64 8.92 -13.26
N LEU A 97 -22.48 9.78 -12.67
CA LEU A 97 -22.10 10.58 -11.50
C LEU A 97 -21.73 9.71 -10.30
N LEU A 98 -22.47 8.61 -10.09
CA LEU A 98 -22.19 7.68 -9.01
C LEU A 98 -20.85 6.97 -9.23
N MET A 99 -20.56 6.51 -10.44
CA MET A 99 -19.29 5.84 -10.75
C MET A 99 -18.10 6.79 -10.57
N GLU A 100 -18.20 8.04 -11.01
CA GLU A 100 -17.14 9.03 -10.77
C GLU A 100 -16.97 9.34 -9.27
N LEU A 101 -18.05 9.44 -8.50
CA LEU A 101 -17.94 9.64 -7.05
C LEU A 101 -17.23 8.45 -6.40
N VAL A 102 -17.56 7.22 -6.78
CA VAL A 102 -16.89 6.01 -6.28
C VAL A 102 -15.41 6.03 -6.63
N ALA A 103 -15.06 6.37 -7.89
CA ALA A 103 -13.66 6.48 -8.31
C ALA A 103 -12.89 7.56 -7.52
N ALA A 104 -13.51 8.71 -7.22
CA ALA A 104 -12.91 9.73 -6.38
C ALA A 104 -12.69 9.24 -4.93
N LEU A 105 -13.67 8.53 -4.37
CA LEU A 105 -13.59 7.97 -3.02
C LEU A 105 -12.52 6.88 -2.92
N GLU A 106 -12.38 6.02 -3.92
CA GLU A 106 -11.32 5.00 -4.00
C GLU A 106 -9.93 5.63 -4.05
N ARG A 107 -9.73 6.69 -4.85
CA ARG A 107 -8.44 7.40 -4.93
C ARG A 107 -8.02 8.04 -3.60
N GLU A 108 -8.98 8.38 -2.75
CA GLU A 108 -8.74 8.91 -1.41
C GLU A 108 -8.86 7.84 -0.30
N ASN A 109 -8.93 6.55 -0.67
CA ASN A 109 -9.08 5.39 0.24
C ASN A 109 -10.31 5.46 1.16
N ARG A 110 -11.37 6.16 0.74
CA ARG A 110 -12.64 6.35 1.48
C ARG A 110 -13.64 5.23 1.16
N HIS A 111 -13.19 3.99 1.25
CA HIS A 111 -13.94 2.80 0.82
C HIS A 111 -15.28 2.61 1.54
N ALA A 112 -15.36 2.95 2.82
CA ALA A 112 -16.61 2.89 3.57
C ALA A 112 -17.68 3.86 3.02
N GLU A 113 -17.25 5.02 2.53
CA GLU A 113 -18.16 6.00 1.93
C GLU A 113 -18.54 5.61 0.50
N ALA A 114 -17.65 4.95 -0.24
CA ALA A 114 -17.98 4.35 -1.54
C ALA A 114 -19.08 3.29 -1.39
N VAL A 115 -18.99 2.43 -0.36
CA VAL A 115 -20.04 1.47 0.01
C VAL A 115 -21.35 2.18 0.31
N GLN A 116 -21.34 3.24 1.13
CA GLN A 116 -22.55 4.01 1.46
C GLN A 116 -23.19 4.67 0.23
N ALA A 117 -22.39 5.10 -0.76
CA ALA A 117 -22.90 5.69 -1.99
C ALA A 117 -23.56 4.64 -2.91
N LEU A 118 -22.92 3.47 -3.04
CA LEU A 118 -23.34 2.37 -3.92
C LEU A 118 -24.53 1.56 -3.36
N GLU A 119 -24.51 1.23 -2.08
CA GLU A 119 -25.45 0.26 -1.46
C GLU A 119 -26.93 0.57 -1.75
N PRO A 120 -27.42 1.83 -1.67
CA PRO A 120 -28.83 2.12 -1.95
C PRO A 120 -29.24 1.96 -3.42
N ARG A 121 -28.28 1.89 -4.36
CA ARG A 121 -28.51 1.99 -5.81
C ARG A 121 -28.06 0.75 -6.58
N VAL A 122 -27.22 -0.10 -5.98
CA VAL A 122 -26.55 -1.23 -6.67
C VAL A 122 -27.51 -2.20 -7.35
N ASP A 123 -28.73 -2.38 -6.83
CA ASP A 123 -29.73 -3.29 -7.40
C ASP A 123 -30.39 -2.72 -8.68
N ALA A 124 -30.28 -1.41 -8.92
CA ALA A 124 -30.80 -0.74 -10.13
C ALA A 124 -29.73 -0.54 -11.22
N LEU A 125 -28.48 -0.94 -10.95
CA LEU A 125 -27.34 -0.76 -11.84
C LEU A 125 -26.90 -2.09 -12.44
N ASP A 126 -26.15 -2.01 -13.54
CA ASP A 126 -25.47 -3.18 -14.10
C ASP A 126 -24.50 -3.77 -13.06
N PRO A 127 -24.45 -5.11 -12.89
CA PRO A 127 -23.60 -5.74 -11.89
C PRO A 127 -22.11 -5.41 -12.07
N TRP A 128 -21.70 -5.20 -13.32
CA TRP A 128 -20.38 -4.72 -13.70
C TRP A 128 -20.48 -3.27 -14.19
N PRO A 129 -19.79 -2.31 -13.55
CA PRO A 129 -18.89 -2.46 -12.41
C PRO A 129 -19.58 -2.40 -11.03
N ALA A 130 -20.85 -2.00 -10.94
CA ALA A 130 -21.40 -1.46 -9.69
C ALA A 130 -21.39 -2.44 -8.50
N ARG A 131 -21.82 -3.69 -8.71
CA ARG A 131 -21.85 -4.69 -7.63
C ARG A 131 -20.45 -5.23 -7.30
N TYR A 132 -19.60 -5.38 -8.32
CA TYR A 132 -18.19 -5.66 -8.10
C TYR A 132 -17.52 -4.59 -7.22
N LEU A 133 -17.71 -3.30 -7.54
CA LEU A 133 -17.16 -2.19 -6.76
C LEU A 133 -17.71 -2.15 -5.34
N LEU A 134 -18.99 -2.47 -5.12
CA LEU A 134 -19.56 -2.58 -3.78
C LEU A 134 -18.87 -3.68 -2.96
N ALA A 135 -18.68 -4.87 -3.54
CA ALA A 135 -17.99 -5.97 -2.87
C ALA A 135 -16.51 -5.63 -2.60
N HIS A 136 -15.82 -5.05 -3.58
CA HIS A 136 -14.42 -4.65 -3.48
C HIS A 136 -14.20 -3.59 -2.39
N ASN A 137 -15.00 -2.52 -2.40
CA ASN A 137 -14.92 -1.45 -1.40
C ASN A 137 -15.36 -1.92 0.00
N ALA A 138 -16.34 -2.84 0.10
CA ALA A 138 -16.69 -3.44 1.39
C ALA A 138 -15.48 -4.18 2.00
N LEU A 139 -14.74 -4.94 1.18
CA LEU A 139 -13.53 -5.63 1.64
C LEU A 139 -12.45 -4.65 2.09
N LEU A 140 -12.17 -3.62 1.28
CA LEU A 140 -11.17 -2.60 1.61
C LEU A 140 -11.58 -1.72 2.81
N ALA A 141 -12.88 -1.63 3.12
CA ALA A 141 -13.40 -1.01 4.33
C ALA A 141 -13.37 -1.91 5.57
N GLY A 142 -13.02 -3.20 5.41
CA GLY A 142 -12.94 -4.19 6.49
C GLY A 142 -14.21 -4.99 6.73
N ASP A 143 -15.26 -4.79 5.93
CA ASP A 143 -16.53 -5.51 6.01
C ASP A 143 -16.49 -6.74 5.09
N VAL A 144 -15.73 -7.75 5.52
CA VAL A 144 -15.56 -9.00 4.77
C VAL A 144 -16.91 -9.70 4.55
N ASP A 145 -17.80 -9.68 5.53
CA ASP A 145 -19.08 -10.39 5.43
C ASP A 145 -19.95 -9.77 4.32
N ARG A 146 -20.00 -8.44 4.23
CA ARG A 146 -20.67 -7.75 3.13
C ARG A 146 -19.97 -8.02 1.81
N ALA A 147 -18.65 -7.97 1.77
CA ALA A 147 -17.89 -8.24 0.57
C ALA A 147 -18.20 -9.63 0.00
N GLU A 148 -18.26 -10.65 0.84
CA GLU A 148 -18.62 -12.02 0.44
C GLU A 148 -20.06 -12.12 -0.07
N ARG A 149 -21.02 -11.54 0.64
CA ARG A 149 -22.43 -11.53 0.23
C ARG A 149 -22.63 -10.89 -1.13
N GLU A 150 -21.98 -9.75 -1.36
CA GLU A 150 -22.13 -9.02 -2.62
C GLU A 150 -21.34 -9.67 -3.76
N ALA A 151 -20.13 -10.18 -3.49
CA ALA A 151 -19.35 -10.93 -4.48
C ALA A 151 -20.09 -12.19 -4.97
N ALA A 152 -20.79 -12.91 -4.10
CA ALA A 152 -21.59 -14.07 -4.47
C ALA A 152 -22.78 -13.73 -5.38
N ARG A 153 -23.19 -12.45 -5.44
CA ARG A 153 -24.28 -11.94 -6.29
C ARG A 153 -23.75 -11.32 -7.60
N VAL A 154 -22.43 -11.21 -7.79
CA VAL A 154 -21.85 -10.74 -9.05
C VAL A 154 -21.89 -11.89 -10.06
N PRO A 155 -22.59 -11.76 -11.20
CA PRO A 155 -22.60 -12.78 -12.24
C PRO A 155 -21.23 -12.86 -12.93
N PRO A 156 -20.93 -13.95 -13.66
CA PRO A 156 -19.80 -13.97 -14.58
C PRO A 156 -19.84 -12.73 -15.49
N PRO A 157 -18.72 -12.04 -15.75
CA PRO A 157 -18.72 -10.88 -16.61
C PRO A 157 -18.96 -11.28 -18.06
N ASP A 158 -19.79 -10.51 -18.76
CA ASP A 158 -20.00 -10.66 -20.20
C ASP A 158 -18.79 -10.11 -21.00
N ASP A 159 -18.14 -9.08 -20.47
CA ASP A 159 -16.92 -8.48 -21.00
C ASP A 159 -15.68 -9.12 -20.35
N PRO A 160 -14.79 -9.78 -21.14
CA PRO A 160 -13.61 -10.46 -20.62
C PRO A 160 -12.63 -9.53 -19.91
N ASP A 161 -12.68 -8.22 -20.13
CA ASP A 161 -11.80 -7.24 -19.48
C ASP A 161 -12.03 -7.17 -17.95
N TRP A 162 -13.18 -7.65 -17.47
CA TRP A 162 -13.49 -7.78 -16.04
C TRP A 162 -12.96 -9.06 -15.38
N ALA A 163 -12.49 -10.05 -16.15
CA ALA A 163 -11.99 -11.30 -15.58
C ALA A 163 -10.83 -11.11 -14.58
N PRO A 164 -9.82 -10.26 -14.84
CA PRO A 164 -8.74 -10.02 -13.87
C PRO A 164 -9.24 -9.41 -12.56
N ALA A 165 -10.22 -8.50 -12.62
CA ALA A 165 -10.82 -7.86 -11.46
C ALA A 165 -11.61 -8.87 -10.61
N ARG A 166 -12.44 -9.70 -11.27
CA ARG A 166 -13.18 -10.81 -10.65
C ARG A 166 -12.23 -11.75 -9.91
N ASP A 167 -11.19 -12.24 -10.61
CA ASP A 167 -10.28 -13.24 -10.09
C ASP A 167 -9.44 -12.68 -8.93
N ARG A 168 -9.08 -11.39 -8.99
CA ARG A 168 -8.41 -10.69 -7.88
C ARG A 168 -9.28 -10.64 -6.64
N LEU A 169 -10.53 -10.19 -6.76
CA LEU A 169 -11.46 -10.13 -5.64
C LEU A 169 -11.72 -11.52 -5.04
N ALA A 170 -11.90 -12.55 -5.87
CA ALA A 170 -12.04 -13.93 -5.41
C ALA A 170 -10.83 -14.38 -4.57
N ARG A 171 -9.61 -14.14 -5.07
CA ARG A 171 -8.37 -14.43 -4.31
C ARG A 171 -8.31 -13.66 -2.99
N MET A 172 -8.69 -12.38 -2.98
CA MET A 172 -8.68 -11.58 -1.74
C MET A 172 -9.67 -12.12 -0.71
N LEU A 173 -10.89 -12.51 -1.13
CA LEU A 173 -11.88 -13.10 -0.24
C LEU A 173 -11.45 -14.47 0.30
N ASP A 174 -10.84 -15.32 -0.54
CA ASP A 174 -10.29 -16.60 -0.09
C ASP A 174 -9.18 -16.42 0.96
N ARG A 175 -8.33 -15.40 0.78
CA ARG A 175 -7.29 -15.04 1.75
C ARG A 175 -7.88 -14.44 3.03
N ALA A 176 -8.94 -13.62 2.92
CA ALA A 176 -9.65 -13.07 4.08
C ALA A 176 -10.22 -14.19 4.97
N ARG A 177 -10.84 -15.22 4.37
CA ARG A 177 -11.34 -16.39 5.11
C ARG A 177 -10.23 -17.11 5.87
N ALA A 178 -9.09 -17.34 5.21
CA ALA A 178 -7.94 -18.01 5.82
C ALA A 178 -7.34 -17.16 6.95
N ALA A 179 -7.17 -15.85 6.74
CA ALA A 179 -6.65 -14.93 7.74
C ALA A 179 -7.57 -14.82 8.97
N ARG A 180 -8.88 -14.76 8.77
CA ARG A 180 -9.88 -14.74 9.86
C ARG A 180 -9.90 -16.04 10.67
N ALA A 181 -9.54 -17.18 10.07
CA ALA A 181 -9.36 -18.42 10.81
C ALA A 181 -8.09 -18.41 11.68
N ALA A 182 -7.10 -17.57 11.34
CA ALA A 182 -5.82 -17.46 12.02
C ALA A 182 -5.74 -16.33 13.06
N GLY A 183 -6.61 -15.32 12.95
CA GLY A 183 -6.61 -14.11 13.77
C GLY A 183 -7.92 -13.31 13.65
N PRO A 184 -8.05 -12.16 14.32
CA PRO A 184 -9.31 -11.41 14.37
C PRO A 184 -9.69 -10.77 13.03
N LEU A 185 -8.72 -10.46 12.15
CA LEU A 185 -8.92 -9.70 10.91
C LEU A 185 -9.75 -8.41 11.11
N ASP A 186 -9.51 -7.73 12.23
CA ASP A 186 -10.14 -6.46 12.55
C ASP A 186 -9.29 -5.27 12.06
N ARG A 187 -9.62 -4.05 12.47
CA ARG A 187 -8.91 -2.83 12.06
C ARG A 187 -7.51 -2.69 12.68
N LYS A 188 -7.08 -3.60 13.56
CA LYS A 188 -5.75 -3.64 14.17
C LYS A 188 -4.89 -4.80 13.68
N ASP A 189 -5.46 -5.76 12.93
CA ASP A 189 -4.76 -6.93 12.39
C ASP A 189 -4.00 -6.61 11.08
N LEU A 190 -2.89 -5.88 11.20
CA LEU A 190 -2.07 -5.49 10.04
C LEU A 190 -1.58 -6.71 9.24
N ARG A 191 -1.10 -7.76 9.91
CA ARG A 191 -0.59 -8.97 9.24
C ARG A 191 -1.69 -9.69 8.46
N GLY A 192 -2.86 -9.86 9.05
CA GLY A 192 -4.02 -10.46 8.39
C GLY A 192 -4.44 -9.69 7.14
N TRP A 193 -4.44 -8.35 7.19
CA TRP A 193 -4.81 -7.52 6.04
C TRP A 193 -3.74 -7.48 4.95
N GLN A 194 -2.45 -7.48 5.27
CA GLN A 194 -1.38 -7.62 4.27
C GLN A 194 -1.53 -8.91 3.45
N PHE A 195 -1.79 -10.03 4.14
CA PHE A 195 -2.06 -11.29 3.49
C PHE A 195 -3.35 -11.25 2.66
N THR A 196 -4.43 -10.71 3.23
CA THR A 196 -5.75 -10.63 2.56
C THR A 196 -5.68 -9.86 1.24
N LEU A 197 -5.05 -8.69 1.24
CA LEU A 197 -5.04 -7.80 0.07
C LEU A 197 -3.95 -8.20 -0.93
N GLY A 198 -2.71 -8.31 -0.47
CA GLY A 198 -1.53 -8.52 -1.31
C GLY A 198 -1.07 -9.97 -1.39
N GLY A 199 -1.37 -10.80 -0.38
CA GLY A 199 -0.97 -12.22 -0.34
C GLY A 199 0.40 -12.41 0.27
N GLY A 200 1.05 -11.29 0.63
CA GLY A 200 2.32 -11.25 1.33
C GLY A 200 2.16 -11.55 2.82
N VAL A 201 3.14 -12.25 3.39
CA VAL A 201 3.27 -12.42 4.84
C VAL A 201 4.14 -11.30 5.40
N LEU A 202 3.62 -10.54 6.38
CA LEU A 202 4.39 -9.52 7.10
C LEU A 202 5.16 -10.15 8.26
N LEU A 203 6.49 -10.04 8.25
CA LEU A 203 7.36 -10.63 9.27
C LEU A 203 7.27 -9.88 10.58
N THR A 204 7.40 -8.56 10.58
CA THR A 204 7.52 -7.77 11.82
C THR A 204 6.40 -6.74 11.95
N ILE A 205 5.78 -6.70 13.13
CA ILE A 205 4.87 -5.64 13.58
C ILE A 205 5.66 -4.64 14.42
N SER A 206 5.67 -3.37 14.01
CA SER A 206 6.29 -2.29 14.79
C SER A 206 5.59 -2.14 16.16
N PRO A 207 6.34 -2.11 17.28
CA PRO A 207 5.77 -1.81 18.58
C PRO A 207 5.51 -0.31 18.76
N TYR A 208 6.15 0.57 17.97
CA TYR A 208 6.14 2.01 18.21
C TYR A 208 4.92 2.70 17.60
N GLY A 209 4.29 3.60 18.39
CA GLY A 209 3.19 4.45 17.93
C GLY A 209 1.94 3.67 17.52
N PHE A 210 1.74 2.46 18.07
CA PHE A 210 0.67 1.57 17.66
C PHE A 210 -0.72 2.17 17.91
N ASP A 211 -0.99 2.64 19.13
CA ASP A 211 -2.23 3.35 19.47
C ASP A 211 -2.29 4.79 18.91
N ASP A 212 -1.15 5.37 18.51
CA ASP A 212 -1.05 6.66 17.80
C ASP A 212 -1.30 6.53 16.28
N GLY A 213 -1.86 5.41 15.84
CA GLY A 213 -2.32 5.21 14.48
C GLY A 213 -1.28 4.68 13.52
N MET A 214 -0.09 4.26 13.95
CA MET A 214 0.84 3.53 13.06
C MET A 214 0.44 2.06 12.90
N THR A 215 -0.25 1.50 13.90
CA THR A 215 -0.86 0.16 13.89
C THR A 215 0.07 -0.93 13.34
N GLY A 216 1.32 -0.95 13.80
CA GLY A 216 2.31 -1.96 13.40
C GLY A 216 3.24 -1.58 12.26
N ARG A 217 3.17 -0.35 11.75
CA ARG A 217 4.06 0.19 10.70
C ARG A 217 5.13 1.10 11.32
N PHE A 218 6.31 1.17 10.70
CA PHE A 218 7.35 2.13 11.08
C PHE A 218 7.14 3.45 10.35
N ALA A 219 7.08 4.56 11.10
CA ALA A 219 7.06 5.90 10.49
C ALA A 219 8.44 6.26 9.92
N TYR A 220 9.45 6.08 10.77
CA TYR A 220 10.85 6.24 10.43
C TYR A 220 11.60 5.08 11.06
N THR A 221 12.51 4.45 10.32
CA THR A 221 13.41 3.43 10.86
C THR A 221 14.80 3.58 10.28
N SER A 222 15.81 3.36 11.12
CA SER A 222 17.18 3.14 10.67
C SER A 222 17.47 1.66 10.84
N ASP A 223 17.51 0.92 9.74
CA ASP A 223 17.78 -0.52 9.75
C ASP A 223 19.24 -0.78 10.11
N GLY A 224 19.51 -1.89 10.79
CA GLY A 224 20.85 -2.36 11.15
C GLY A 224 21.12 -3.76 10.61
N PHE A 225 22.36 -4.24 10.83
CA PHE A 225 22.76 -5.57 10.37
C PHE A 225 22.05 -6.66 11.19
N GLU A 226 21.82 -6.40 12.47
CA GLU A 226 21.10 -7.22 13.44
C GLU A 226 19.63 -7.42 13.05
N GLU A 227 18.94 -6.36 12.64
CA GLU A 227 17.54 -6.40 12.20
C GLU A 227 17.41 -7.10 10.84
N CYS A 228 18.35 -6.87 9.92
CA CYS A 228 18.42 -7.64 8.67
C CYS A 228 18.61 -9.14 8.96
N ARG A 229 19.48 -9.48 9.92
CA ARG A 229 19.69 -10.87 10.36
C ARG A 229 18.41 -11.46 10.95
N ARG A 230 17.72 -10.75 11.85
CA ARG A 230 16.43 -11.15 12.45
C ARG A 230 15.37 -11.38 11.38
N ALA A 231 15.26 -10.49 10.39
CA ALA A 231 14.31 -10.64 9.29
C ALA A 231 14.58 -11.92 8.47
N LEU A 232 15.84 -12.23 8.17
CA LEU A 232 16.20 -13.47 7.46
C LEU A 232 15.92 -14.73 8.30
N GLU A 233 16.04 -14.67 9.62
CA GLU A 233 15.64 -15.77 10.51
C GLU A 233 14.13 -15.99 10.54
N ARG A 234 13.34 -14.90 10.61
CA ARG A 234 11.88 -14.97 10.50
C ARG A 234 11.44 -15.42 9.11
N LEU A 235 12.15 -15.04 8.05
CA LEU A 235 11.91 -15.58 6.70
C LEU A 235 12.11 -17.11 6.67
N ARG A 236 13.20 -17.62 7.26
CA ARG A 236 13.42 -19.07 7.40
C ARG A 236 12.27 -19.74 8.14
N LEU A 237 11.76 -19.10 9.19
CA LEU A 237 10.59 -19.58 9.94
C LEU A 237 9.32 -19.64 9.07
N VAL A 238 9.04 -18.62 8.26
CA VAL A 238 7.93 -18.60 7.31
C VAL A 238 8.06 -19.74 6.31
N LEU A 239 9.23 -19.91 5.68
CA LEU A 239 9.49 -20.99 4.73
C LEU A 239 9.23 -22.37 5.38
N ALA A 240 9.75 -22.59 6.58
CA ALA A 240 9.54 -23.84 7.32
C ALA A 240 8.07 -24.06 7.69
N ALA A 241 7.37 -23.04 8.20
CA ALA A 241 5.97 -23.11 8.60
C ALA A 241 5.04 -23.39 7.43
N ALA A 242 5.35 -22.87 6.23
CA ALA A 242 4.61 -23.14 5.00
C ALA A 242 5.06 -24.42 4.27
N GLY A 243 6.08 -25.13 4.78
CA GLY A 243 6.63 -26.31 4.12
C GLY A 243 7.33 -26.03 2.78
N ARG A 244 7.83 -24.80 2.57
CA ARG A 244 8.56 -24.39 1.36
C ARG A 244 10.06 -24.59 1.52
N ARG A 245 10.72 -25.00 0.44
CA ARG A 245 12.16 -25.29 0.40
C ARG A 245 12.75 -24.77 -0.91
N PRO A 246 13.09 -23.46 -0.98
CA PRO A 246 13.79 -22.92 -2.12
C PRO A 246 15.09 -23.69 -2.40
N ALA A 247 15.45 -23.82 -3.67
CA ALA A 247 16.64 -24.51 -4.14
C ALA A 247 17.84 -23.55 -4.34
N SER A 248 17.57 -22.25 -4.54
CA SER A 248 18.59 -21.22 -4.73
C SER A 248 18.09 -19.84 -4.27
N VAL A 249 19.01 -18.90 -4.15
CA VAL A 249 18.69 -17.47 -3.96
C VAL A 249 18.97 -16.71 -5.25
N GLY A 250 17.95 -16.03 -5.77
CA GLY A 250 18.04 -15.16 -6.93
C GLY A 250 18.49 -13.75 -6.53
N LEU A 251 19.68 -13.35 -6.98
CA LEU A 251 20.27 -12.05 -6.72
C LEU A 251 19.77 -11.02 -7.72
N LEU A 252 19.05 -10.01 -7.22
CA LEU A 252 18.71 -8.80 -7.97
C LEU A 252 19.96 -7.94 -8.22
N PRO A 253 19.96 -7.10 -9.29
CA PRO A 253 21.15 -6.41 -9.75
C PRO A 253 21.55 -5.20 -8.89
N ASP A 254 20.61 -4.62 -8.12
CA ASP A 254 20.91 -3.48 -7.26
C ASP A 254 21.76 -3.91 -6.04
N ARG A 255 22.52 -2.96 -5.51
CA ARG A 255 23.48 -3.24 -4.44
C ARG A 255 22.81 -3.69 -3.15
N SER A 256 21.74 -3.01 -2.74
CA SER A 256 21.05 -3.25 -1.47
C SER A 256 20.49 -4.68 -1.43
N SER A 257 19.79 -5.08 -2.48
CA SER A 257 19.25 -6.44 -2.64
C SER A 257 20.35 -7.49 -2.78
N ARG A 258 21.46 -7.18 -3.47
CA ARG A 258 22.61 -8.10 -3.58
C ARG A 258 23.23 -8.39 -2.22
N VAL A 259 23.44 -7.39 -1.37
CA VAL A 259 23.95 -7.58 0.00
C VAL A 259 23.06 -8.55 0.78
N LEU A 260 21.75 -8.27 0.80
CA LEU A 260 20.80 -9.07 1.57
C LEU A 260 20.62 -10.48 1.01
N GLY A 261 20.61 -10.63 -0.32
CA GLY A 261 20.52 -11.92 -1.01
C GLY A 261 21.73 -12.82 -0.73
N LEU A 262 22.95 -12.26 -0.73
CA LEU A 262 24.16 -12.99 -0.36
C LEU A 262 24.12 -13.47 1.10
N ALA A 263 23.62 -12.64 2.02
CA ALA A 263 23.44 -13.04 3.42
C ALA A 263 22.38 -14.15 3.55
N ALA A 264 21.23 -14.02 2.86
CA ALA A 264 20.18 -15.03 2.83
C ALA A 264 20.69 -16.38 2.33
N ALA A 265 21.46 -16.39 1.24
CA ALA A 265 22.05 -17.60 0.67
C ALA A 265 22.95 -18.33 1.69
N ARG A 266 23.83 -17.59 2.38
CA ARG A 266 24.71 -18.14 3.43
C ARG A 266 23.93 -18.71 4.61
N LEU A 267 22.93 -17.97 5.10
CA LEU A 267 22.15 -18.36 6.28
C LEU A 267 21.22 -19.55 6.03
N LEU A 268 20.71 -19.69 4.80
CA LEU A 268 19.85 -20.79 4.39
C LEU A 268 20.65 -21.98 3.83
N GLY A 269 21.95 -21.82 3.58
CA GLY A 269 22.79 -22.85 2.98
C GLY A 269 22.44 -23.13 1.51
N LEU A 270 22.03 -22.09 0.77
CA LEU A 270 21.59 -22.17 -0.63
C LEU A 270 22.62 -21.54 -1.58
N PRO A 271 22.71 -22.00 -2.84
CA PRO A 271 23.51 -21.32 -3.85
C PRO A 271 22.92 -19.94 -4.18
N ALA A 272 23.79 -18.94 -4.30
CA ALA A 272 23.42 -17.61 -4.76
C ALA A 272 23.71 -17.49 -6.27
N GLU A 273 22.70 -17.12 -7.04
CA GLU A 273 22.77 -17.05 -8.50
C GLU A 273 22.11 -15.75 -8.99
N PRO A 274 22.49 -15.21 -10.16
CA PRO A 274 21.75 -14.11 -10.76
C PRO A 274 20.26 -14.45 -10.90
N PHE A 275 19.40 -13.45 -10.64
CA PHE A 275 17.96 -13.58 -10.83
C PHE A 275 17.63 -14.02 -12.26
N ASP A 276 16.72 -14.97 -12.36
CA ASP A 276 16.18 -15.50 -13.61
C ASP A 276 14.67 -15.70 -13.37
N PRO A 277 13.80 -14.97 -14.10
CA PRO A 277 12.36 -15.01 -13.86
C PRO A 277 11.76 -16.38 -14.14
N ALA A 278 12.41 -17.21 -14.97
CA ALA A 278 11.94 -18.55 -15.28
C ALA A 278 12.42 -19.62 -14.28
N ARG A 279 13.28 -19.28 -13.32
CA ARG A 279 13.84 -20.26 -12.39
C ARG A 279 12.80 -20.69 -11.35
N PRO A 280 12.46 -21.99 -11.31
CA PRO A 280 11.57 -22.50 -10.27
C PRO A 280 12.28 -22.57 -8.92
N ASP A 281 11.50 -22.61 -7.84
CA ASP A 281 11.98 -22.79 -6.47
C ASP A 281 13.08 -21.79 -6.04
N ALA A 282 13.17 -20.61 -6.66
CA ALA A 282 14.12 -19.57 -6.29
C ALA A 282 13.54 -18.66 -5.20
N LEU A 283 14.34 -18.35 -4.18
CA LEU A 283 14.08 -17.26 -3.24
C LEU A 283 14.71 -15.99 -3.79
N VAL A 284 13.89 -15.07 -4.32
CA VAL A 284 14.34 -13.76 -4.76
C VAL A 284 14.33 -12.82 -3.56
N VAL A 285 15.43 -12.11 -3.32
CA VAL A 285 15.60 -11.25 -2.15
C VAL A 285 15.83 -9.82 -2.61
N ALA A 286 14.93 -8.92 -2.20
CA ALA A 286 15.03 -7.49 -2.37
C ALA A 286 15.22 -6.79 -1.02
N TYR A 287 16.02 -5.73 -0.98
CA TYR A 287 16.03 -4.86 0.20
C TYR A 287 14.81 -3.91 0.17
N ASP A 288 14.68 -3.14 -0.91
CA ASP A 288 13.55 -2.26 -1.22
C ASP A 288 13.28 -2.36 -2.73
N LEU A 289 12.07 -2.81 -3.10
CA LEU A 289 11.70 -3.01 -4.50
C LEU A 289 11.60 -1.71 -5.28
N ASN A 290 11.44 -0.55 -4.63
CA ASN A 290 11.43 0.74 -5.30
C ASN A 290 12.84 1.20 -5.72
N GLU A 291 13.90 0.64 -5.15
CA GLU A 291 15.29 0.90 -5.58
C GLU A 291 15.70 0.07 -6.81
N VAL A 292 14.90 -0.93 -7.18
CA VAL A 292 15.19 -1.82 -8.30
C VAL A 292 14.72 -1.16 -9.59
N ALA A 293 15.65 -0.86 -10.49
CA ALA A 293 15.35 -0.16 -11.74
C ALA A 293 14.44 -0.94 -12.70
N ASP A 294 14.48 -2.27 -12.62
CA ASP A 294 13.72 -3.17 -13.49
C ASP A 294 13.12 -4.32 -12.67
N LEU A 295 11.79 -4.35 -12.62
CA LEU A 295 11.00 -5.38 -11.92
C LEU A 295 10.43 -6.41 -12.90
N ASP A 296 10.84 -6.39 -14.16
CA ASP A 296 10.35 -7.31 -15.19
C ASP A 296 10.56 -8.76 -14.79
N GLY A 297 9.51 -9.56 -14.98
CA GLY A 297 9.50 -10.98 -14.62
C GLY A 297 9.32 -11.27 -13.12
N LEU A 298 9.10 -10.25 -12.27
CA LEU A 298 8.67 -10.47 -10.88
C LEU A 298 7.15 -10.48 -10.71
N TRP A 299 6.36 -9.93 -11.64
CA TRP A 299 4.90 -9.93 -11.52
C TRP A 299 4.31 -11.34 -11.62
N GLU A 300 4.74 -12.12 -12.62
CA GLU A 300 4.43 -13.55 -12.71
C GLU A 300 5.38 -14.36 -11.83
N ARG A 301 4.85 -15.43 -11.23
CA ARG A 301 5.61 -16.32 -10.35
C ARG A 301 5.94 -17.60 -11.11
N ALA A 302 7.23 -17.90 -11.29
CA ALA A 302 7.65 -19.27 -11.66
C ALA A 302 7.30 -20.26 -10.55
N GLU A 303 7.06 -21.53 -10.88
CA GLU A 303 6.63 -22.54 -9.89
C GLU A 303 7.58 -22.57 -8.68
N GLY A 304 7.01 -22.46 -7.47
CA GLY A 304 7.77 -22.47 -6.21
C GLY A 304 8.63 -21.22 -5.93
N GLN A 305 8.72 -20.25 -6.84
CA GLN A 305 9.47 -19.02 -6.64
C GLN A 305 8.82 -18.15 -5.56
N ILE A 306 9.64 -17.56 -4.68
CA ILE A 306 9.19 -16.70 -3.57
C ILE A 306 9.96 -15.40 -3.63
N LEU A 307 9.26 -14.27 -3.57
CA LEU A 307 9.84 -12.93 -3.48
C LEU A 307 9.77 -12.43 -2.04
N PHE A 308 10.92 -12.14 -1.45
CA PHE A 308 11.04 -11.48 -0.15
C PHE A 308 11.55 -10.05 -0.33
N GLU A 309 10.89 -9.09 0.31
CA GLU A 309 11.34 -7.71 0.42
C GLU A 309 11.58 -7.35 1.90
N ARG A 310 12.74 -6.78 2.24
CA ARG A 310 13.06 -6.41 3.62
C ARG A 310 12.24 -5.23 4.13
N ALA A 311 12.11 -4.19 3.32
CA ALA A 311 11.59 -2.90 3.72
C ALA A 311 10.58 -2.37 2.69
N THR A 312 9.32 -2.79 2.83
CA THR A 312 8.23 -2.34 1.94
C THR A 312 7.75 -0.94 2.36
N CYS A 313 7.82 0.04 1.45
CA CYS A 313 7.28 1.38 1.70
C CYS A 313 5.74 1.36 1.61
N TRP A 314 5.00 1.57 2.69
CA TRP A 314 3.53 1.52 2.63
C TRP A 314 2.89 2.82 2.11
N THR A 315 3.64 3.92 2.09
CA THR A 315 3.19 5.21 1.52
C THR A 315 3.50 5.37 0.03
N ASP A 316 4.39 4.53 -0.49
CA ASP A 316 4.75 4.43 -1.90
C ASP A 316 5.01 2.95 -2.22
N PRO A 317 3.95 2.11 -2.23
CA PRO A 317 4.09 0.67 -2.37
C PRO A 317 4.67 0.29 -3.74
N PRO A 318 5.54 -0.73 -3.79
CA PRO A 318 6.15 -1.16 -5.04
C PRO A 318 5.12 -1.66 -6.05
N ALA A 319 5.47 -1.58 -7.33
CA ALA A 319 4.60 -2.04 -8.42
C ALA A 319 4.26 -3.55 -8.34
N VAL A 320 5.11 -4.33 -7.67
CA VAL A 320 4.97 -5.76 -7.44
C VAL A 320 4.93 -6.02 -5.94
N THR A 321 3.93 -6.76 -5.47
CA THR A 321 3.82 -7.10 -4.05
C THR A 321 4.72 -8.30 -3.71
N ALA A 322 5.55 -8.19 -2.67
CA ALA A 322 6.35 -9.31 -2.20
C ALA A 322 5.50 -10.44 -1.61
N ASP A 323 5.95 -11.69 -1.77
CA ASP A 323 5.33 -12.86 -1.14
C ASP A 323 5.58 -12.88 0.39
N VAL A 324 6.65 -12.22 0.82
CA VAL A 324 7.00 -11.94 2.21
C VAL A 324 7.54 -10.51 2.31
N SER A 325 6.99 -9.69 3.20
CA SER A 325 7.50 -8.36 3.54
C SER A 325 8.12 -8.39 4.94
N GLY A 326 9.35 -7.90 5.09
CA GLY A 326 10.06 -7.87 6.37
C GLY A 326 9.39 -6.90 7.34
N LEU A 327 9.26 -5.65 6.94
CA LEU A 327 8.53 -4.61 7.66
C LEU A 327 7.79 -3.69 6.68
N LEU A 328 6.86 -2.91 7.21
CA LEU A 328 6.27 -1.78 6.50
C LEU A 328 6.84 -0.47 7.06
N HIS A 329 7.36 0.38 6.19
CA HIS A 329 7.91 1.69 6.58
C HIS A 329 7.32 2.84 5.76
N GLN A 330 7.43 4.06 6.28
CA GLN A 330 7.27 5.27 5.48
C GLN A 330 8.63 5.85 5.06
N VAL A 331 9.61 5.86 5.98
CA VAL A 331 11.00 6.17 5.68
C VAL A 331 11.90 5.12 6.32
N ALA A 332 12.76 4.49 5.52
CA ALA A 332 13.80 3.59 5.99
C ALA A 332 15.18 4.08 5.55
N LYS A 333 16.16 3.97 6.44
CA LYS A 333 17.59 4.09 6.12
C LYS A 333 18.21 2.70 6.19
N SER A 334 18.91 2.30 5.13
CA SER A 334 19.61 1.01 5.09
C SER A 334 20.89 1.02 5.94
N PRO A 335 21.37 -0.15 6.39
CA PRO A 335 22.57 -0.24 7.24
C PRO A 335 23.83 0.31 6.57
N TRP A 336 23.86 0.30 5.23
CA TRP A 336 24.96 0.80 4.39
C TRP A 336 24.67 2.17 3.77
N GLY A 337 23.53 2.78 4.08
CA GLY A 337 23.20 4.14 3.65
C GLY A 337 23.88 5.21 4.50
N GLU A 338 23.69 6.47 4.13
CA GLU A 338 24.04 7.59 4.99
C GLU A 338 23.16 7.58 6.25
N ARG A 339 23.78 7.73 7.42
CA ARG A 339 23.08 7.66 8.71
C ARG A 339 23.54 8.74 9.68
N LEU A 340 22.64 9.16 10.56
CA LEU A 340 23.00 9.99 11.70
C LEU A 340 23.42 9.08 12.86
N GLN A 341 24.61 9.32 13.40
CA GLN A 341 25.13 8.63 14.57
C GLN A 341 25.41 9.65 15.67
N VAL A 342 24.95 9.38 16.89
CA VAL A 342 25.34 10.18 18.05
C VAL A 342 26.74 9.75 18.47
N SER A 343 27.70 10.65 18.32
CA SER A 343 29.07 10.42 18.77
C SER A 343 29.12 10.26 20.30
N PRO A 344 30.17 9.66 20.89
CA PRO A 344 30.32 9.57 22.35
C PRO A 344 30.30 10.93 23.07
N GLY A 345 30.48 12.04 22.35
CA GLY A 345 30.37 13.41 22.85
C GLY A 345 28.95 14.00 22.84
N GLY A 346 27.94 13.25 22.35
CA GLY A 346 26.54 13.66 22.30
C GLY A 346 26.15 14.48 21.05
N GLU A 347 27.13 14.89 20.23
CA GLU A 347 26.85 15.59 18.99
C GLU A 347 26.45 14.60 17.88
N PRO A 348 25.36 14.87 17.15
CA PRO A 348 24.96 14.08 15.99
C PRO A 348 25.95 14.30 14.84
N GLU A 349 26.51 13.22 14.32
CA GLU A 349 27.40 13.20 13.16
C GLU A 349 26.73 12.44 12.02
N THR A 350 26.84 12.97 10.80
CA THR A 350 26.43 12.24 9.59
C THR A 350 27.55 11.32 9.15
N VAL A 351 27.31 10.02 9.23
CA VAL A 351 28.22 8.98 8.73
C VAL A 351 27.93 8.76 7.25
N PRO A 352 28.95 8.81 6.37
CA PRO A 352 28.76 8.61 4.94
C PRO A 352 28.31 7.17 4.64
N PRO A 353 27.69 6.93 3.46
CA PRO A 353 27.34 5.59 3.03
C PRO A 353 28.53 4.63 3.09
N ASP A 354 28.27 3.41 3.55
CA ASP A 354 29.28 2.36 3.58
C ASP A 354 29.53 1.87 2.16
N GLY A 355 30.74 2.12 1.64
CA GLY A 355 31.17 1.76 0.29
C GLY A 355 31.80 0.37 0.15
N ARG A 356 31.85 -0.44 1.22
CA ARG A 356 32.44 -1.79 1.17
C ARG A 356 31.74 -2.70 0.13
N PRO A 357 32.44 -3.72 -0.40
CA PRO A 357 31.83 -4.70 -1.30
C PRO A 357 30.60 -5.39 -0.69
N ALA A 358 29.66 -5.81 -1.53
CA ALA A 358 28.41 -6.42 -1.07
C ALA A 358 28.64 -7.70 -0.26
N GLU A 359 29.67 -8.47 -0.62
CA GLU A 359 30.07 -9.71 0.01
C GLU A 359 30.56 -9.51 1.46
N GLU A 360 31.22 -8.36 1.74
CA GLU A 360 31.67 -7.99 3.09
C GLU A 360 30.49 -7.55 3.95
N LEU A 361 29.58 -6.73 3.42
CA LEU A 361 28.38 -6.33 4.14
C LEU A 361 27.46 -7.51 4.44
N ALA A 362 27.38 -8.48 3.51
CA ALA A 362 26.64 -9.71 3.73
C ALA A 362 27.25 -10.55 4.87
N GLU A 363 28.58 -10.56 5.03
CA GLU A 363 29.23 -11.21 6.17
C GLU A 363 28.88 -10.51 7.50
N GLU A 364 28.76 -9.18 7.53
CA GLU A 364 28.33 -8.46 8.74
C GLU A 364 26.92 -8.90 9.16
N ILE A 365 25.97 -9.00 8.23
CA ILE A 365 24.63 -9.53 8.52
C ILE A 365 24.72 -10.95 9.08
N VAL A 366 25.51 -11.82 8.47
CA VAL A 366 25.64 -13.23 8.90
C VAL A 366 26.19 -13.34 10.33
N ARG A 367 27.14 -12.47 10.71
CA ARG A 367 27.80 -12.45 12.02
C ARG A 367 27.03 -11.68 13.09
N ALA A 368 26.14 -10.78 12.69
CA ALA A 368 25.32 -10.01 13.59
C ALA A 368 24.51 -10.93 14.52
N VAL A 369 24.36 -10.49 15.76
CA VAL A 369 23.54 -11.16 16.77
C VAL A 369 22.29 -10.30 16.95
N PRO A 370 21.10 -10.78 16.56
CA PRO A 370 19.87 -10.04 16.77
C PRO A 370 19.72 -9.64 18.25
N GLU A 371 19.37 -8.39 18.49
CA GLU A 371 18.95 -7.98 19.82
C GLU A 371 17.62 -8.67 20.19
N PRO A 372 17.36 -8.91 21.49
CA PRO A 372 16.06 -9.39 21.93
C PRO A 372 14.97 -8.42 21.46
N ASP A 373 13.82 -8.96 21.05
CA ASP A 373 12.67 -8.11 20.71
C ASP A 373 12.35 -7.21 21.92
N GLU A 374 12.25 -5.89 21.68
CA GLU A 374 11.86 -4.95 22.74
C GLU A 374 10.45 -5.29 23.24
N ASP A 375 10.23 -5.10 24.55
CA ASP A 375 8.89 -5.27 25.13
C ASP A 375 7.88 -4.39 24.37
N ALA A 376 6.69 -4.93 24.13
CA ALA A 376 5.63 -4.23 23.43
C ALA A 376 5.36 -2.86 24.08
N ALA A 377 5.74 -1.79 23.38
CA ALA A 377 5.39 -0.43 23.74
C ALA A 377 3.99 -0.07 23.21
N ASP A 378 3.37 0.94 23.80
CA ASP A 378 2.24 1.68 23.23
C ASP A 378 1.06 0.85 22.71
N GLY A 379 0.68 -0.21 23.43
CA GLY A 379 -0.52 -1.01 23.14
C GLY A 379 -0.37 -1.99 21.97
N ALA A 380 0.82 -2.14 21.40
CA ALA A 380 1.09 -3.11 20.35
C ALA A 380 0.89 -4.56 20.86
N PRO A 381 0.32 -5.47 20.05
CA PRO A 381 0.29 -6.88 20.40
C PRO A 381 1.72 -7.45 20.38
N PRO A 382 2.07 -8.39 21.28
CA PRO A 382 3.33 -9.12 21.18
C PRO A 382 3.48 -9.78 19.81
N ASP A 383 4.68 -9.75 19.22
CA ASP A 383 4.94 -10.32 17.89
C ASP A 383 5.95 -11.50 17.87
N PRO A 384 5.75 -12.54 18.72
CA PRO A 384 6.70 -13.65 18.83
C PRO A 384 6.73 -14.53 17.58
N ASP A 385 7.80 -15.30 17.43
CA ASP A 385 8.01 -16.23 16.32
C ASP A 385 6.88 -17.27 16.25
N GLU A 386 6.36 -17.74 17.38
CA GLU A 386 5.26 -18.71 17.42
C GLU A 386 3.97 -18.17 16.80
N ALA A 387 3.68 -16.87 17.00
CA ALA A 387 2.51 -16.21 16.44
C ALA A 387 2.64 -16.10 14.91
N LEU A 388 3.82 -15.67 14.43
CA LEU A 388 4.11 -15.63 12.99
C LEU A 388 4.01 -17.02 12.36
N ALA A 389 4.66 -18.03 12.94
CA ALA A 389 4.64 -19.39 12.40
C ALA A 389 3.23 -20.00 12.45
N GLY A 390 2.44 -19.70 13.49
CA GLY A 390 1.05 -20.10 13.62
C GLY A 390 0.17 -19.52 12.51
N PHE A 391 0.30 -18.22 12.27
CA PHE A 391 -0.38 -17.54 11.18
C PHE A 391 -0.04 -18.16 9.82
N VAL A 392 1.27 -18.34 9.53
CA VAL A 392 1.72 -18.91 8.26
C VAL A 392 1.18 -20.31 8.01
N ARG A 393 1.21 -21.19 9.03
CA ARG A 393 0.62 -22.54 8.92
C ARG A 393 -0.86 -22.49 8.57
N ALA A 394 -1.61 -21.56 9.17
CA ALA A 394 -3.04 -21.43 8.95
C ALA A 394 -3.38 -20.93 7.53
N VAL A 395 -2.51 -20.12 6.92
CA VAL A 395 -2.75 -19.53 5.59
C VAL A 395 -2.00 -20.20 4.45
N ALA A 396 -1.16 -21.21 4.72
CA ALA A 396 -0.24 -21.83 3.77
C ALA A 396 -0.91 -22.31 2.47
N ASP A 397 -2.13 -22.87 2.57
CA ASP A 397 -2.88 -23.40 1.41
C ASP A 397 -3.41 -22.31 0.47
N ARG A 398 -3.32 -21.04 0.86
CA ARG A 398 -3.71 -19.87 0.05
C ARG A 398 -2.53 -18.95 -0.24
N TRP A 399 -1.34 -19.27 0.28
CA TRP A 399 -0.13 -18.52 0.03
C TRP A 399 0.48 -18.88 -1.32
N LEU A 400 1.07 -17.90 -2.01
CA LEU A 400 1.62 -18.03 -3.36
C LEU A 400 0.56 -18.35 -4.44
N ALA A 401 -0.64 -17.78 -4.32
CA ALA A 401 -1.72 -17.92 -5.29
C ALA A 401 -1.88 -16.65 -6.15
N GLY A 402 -1.95 -16.83 -7.48
CA GLY A 402 -2.08 -15.72 -8.44
C GLY A 402 -0.81 -14.88 -8.61
N PRO A 403 -0.86 -13.83 -9.45
CA PRO A 403 0.26 -12.93 -9.70
C PRO A 403 0.51 -11.99 -8.51
N ARG A 404 1.66 -11.33 -8.53
CA ARG A 404 2.09 -10.34 -7.51
C ARG A 404 1.54 -8.94 -7.81
N ASP A 405 0.21 -8.84 -7.87
CA ASP A 405 -0.50 -7.57 -8.12
C ASP A 405 -0.06 -6.50 -7.10
N GLY A 406 0.30 -5.31 -7.56
CA GLY A 406 0.67 -4.18 -6.70
C GLY A 406 -0.47 -3.74 -5.78
N LEU A 407 -0.16 -3.50 -4.51
CA LEU A 407 -1.13 -3.07 -3.49
C LEU A 407 -1.23 -1.54 -3.44
N ARG A 408 -2.26 -0.95 -4.07
CA ARG A 408 -2.43 0.51 -4.14
C ARG A 408 -3.25 1.13 -2.99
N SER A 409 -4.02 0.33 -2.27
CA SER A 409 -4.79 0.77 -1.11
C SER A 409 -4.08 0.35 0.17
N PRO A 410 -4.03 1.22 1.21
CA PRO A 410 -3.49 0.86 2.52
C PRO A 410 -4.40 -0.12 3.27
N GLY A 411 -5.59 -0.39 2.76
CA GLY A 411 -6.58 -1.28 3.37
C GLY A 411 -7.33 -0.66 4.55
N PRO A 412 -8.03 -1.48 5.35
CA PRO A 412 -8.90 -1.00 6.43
C PRO A 412 -8.16 -0.69 7.74
N VAL A 413 -6.89 -1.09 7.84
CA VAL A 413 -6.03 -0.81 8.99
C VAL A 413 -5.53 0.62 8.86
N PRO A 414 -6.03 1.56 9.70
CA PRO A 414 -5.68 2.97 9.58
C PRO A 414 -4.18 3.16 9.75
N SER A 415 -3.68 4.21 9.12
CA SER A 415 -2.29 4.63 9.24
C SER A 415 -2.22 6.15 9.29
N ASN A 416 -1.42 6.69 10.18
CA ASN A 416 -1.02 8.09 10.12
C ASN A 416 0.19 8.22 9.18
N ARG A 417 0.09 9.15 8.23
CA ARG A 417 1.20 9.54 7.37
C ARG A 417 1.82 10.81 7.93
N PHE A 418 3.12 10.79 8.20
CA PHE A 418 3.85 12.02 8.51
C PHE A 418 4.05 12.80 7.20
N ALA A 419 3.57 14.04 7.13
CA ALA A 419 3.56 14.84 5.90
C ALA A 419 4.62 15.93 5.90
#